data_AF-A0A927T1P0-F1
#
_entry.id   AF-A0A927T1P0-F1
#
_cell.length_a   1.000
_cell.length_b   1.000
_cell.length_c   1.000
_cell.angle_alpha   90.00
_cell.angle_beta   90.00
_cell.angle_gamma   90.00
#
_symmetry.space_group_name_H-M   'P 1'
#
loop_
_entity.id
_entity.type
_entity.pdbx_description
1 polymer ?
#
loop_
_entity_poly.entity_id
_entity_poly.type
_entity_poly.pdbx_seq_one_letter_code
_entity_poly.pdbx_strand_id
1 'polypeptide(L)'
;MKKETKKLENTIINNVEVETIETTPEDGFVHDSVIRPTKMQHYGKDNTMYHKGYSKTFTYTTNDPRITRPFIKIMCGIFLAIGLVMLLLFRDIFFGIIFISVSIFTYFKANKDIDKVAEELKQQGKDVTIDSKEEAEQIKNEFVGTIKGGMNDAISSTFTKNNFKWFIKASLPIYAIVVILASLLLGIFVNVFLGLFIFGLLTIGGFLYFFILSKIFKH
;
A
#
# COMPACT_ATOMS: atom_id res chain seq x y z
N MET A 1 24.97 1.54 -10.05
CA MET A 1 23.60 1.80 -9.58
C MET A 1 22.91 2.59 -10.67
N LYS A 2 21.70 2.19 -11.08
CA LYS A 2 20.93 2.90 -12.09
C LYS A 2 19.67 3.48 -11.47
N LYS A 3 19.48 4.78 -11.60
CA LYS A 3 18.30 5.51 -11.11
C LYS A 3 17.63 6.20 -12.30
N GLU A 4 16.38 5.84 -12.57
CA GLU A 4 15.56 6.46 -13.60
C GLU A 4 14.31 7.04 -12.94
N THR A 5 14.09 8.34 -13.13
CA THR A 5 12.82 9.00 -12.78
C THR A 5 12.12 9.36 -14.07
N LYS A 6 10.92 8.84 -14.28
CA LYS A 6 10.09 9.15 -15.44
C LYS A 6 8.80 9.82 -14.99
N LYS A 7 8.57 11.02 -15.52
CA LYS A 7 7.25 11.65 -15.48
C LYS A 7 6.45 11.05 -16.63
N LEU A 8 5.30 10.47 -16.31
CA LEU A 8 4.36 10.01 -17.32
C LEU A 8 3.60 11.26 -17.81
N GLU A 9 4.07 11.83 -18.92
CA GLU A 9 3.53 13.06 -19.51
C GLU A 9 2.36 12.80 -20.49
N ASN A 10 2.21 11.56 -20.98
CA ASN A 10 1.17 11.13 -21.92
C ASN A 10 0.13 10.19 -21.29
N THR A 11 -0.16 10.38 -20.00
CA THR A 11 -1.16 9.58 -19.28
C THR A 11 -2.38 10.43 -18.94
N ILE A 12 -3.56 9.80 -18.85
CA ILE A 12 -4.80 10.49 -18.45
C ILE A 12 -4.68 10.95 -16.99
N ILE A 13 -3.82 10.27 -16.21
CA ILE A 13 -3.51 10.56 -14.81
C ILE A 13 -2.52 11.73 -14.71
N ASN A 14 -2.84 12.71 -13.87
CA ASN A 14 -1.99 13.86 -13.64
C ASN A 14 -0.89 13.57 -12.61
N ASN A 15 0.31 14.10 -12.88
CA ASN A 15 1.44 14.12 -11.95
C ASN A 15 1.80 12.72 -11.40
N VAL A 16 1.99 11.77 -12.29
CA VAL A 16 2.55 10.45 -11.93
C VAL A 16 4.06 10.51 -12.10
N GLU A 17 4.76 10.38 -10.99
CA GLU A 17 6.21 10.18 -10.96
C GLU A 17 6.50 8.72 -10.67
N VAL A 18 7.22 8.07 -11.59
CA VAL A 18 7.71 6.70 -11.42
C VAL A 18 9.21 6.78 -11.23
N GLU A 19 9.67 6.38 -10.06
CA GLU A 19 11.08 6.25 -9.75
C GLU A 19 11.44 4.76 -9.75
N THR A 20 12.39 4.39 -10.61
CA THR A 20 12.95 3.04 -10.70
C THR A 20 14.41 3.09 -10.29
N ILE A 21 14.76 2.32 -9.26
CA ILE A 21 16.14 2.22 -8.77
C ILE A 21 16.57 0.76 -8.87
N GLU A 22 17.64 0.52 -9.60
CA GLU A 22 18.26 -0.79 -9.80
C GLU A 22 19.67 -0.80 -9.19
N THR A 23 19.92 -1.77 -8.31
CA THR A 23 21.24 -2.04 -7.73
C THR A 23 21.70 -3.45 -8.10
N THR A 24 23.00 -3.59 -8.32
CA THR A 24 23.68 -4.88 -8.56
C THR A 24 24.70 -5.15 -7.46
N PRO A 25 25.16 -6.42 -7.28
CA PRO A 25 26.23 -6.73 -6.32
C PRO A 25 27.54 -5.97 -6.58
N GLU A 26 27.78 -5.57 -7.83
CA GLU A 26 28.96 -4.83 -8.29
C GLU A 26 28.94 -3.36 -7.83
N ASP A 27 27.76 -2.84 -7.49
CA ASP A 27 27.57 -1.47 -6.98
C ASP A 27 28.00 -1.28 -5.52
N GLY A 28 28.48 -2.35 -4.88
CA GLY A 28 28.93 -2.31 -3.49
C GLY A 28 27.79 -2.16 -2.48
N PHE A 29 28.08 -1.52 -1.34
CA PHE A 29 27.08 -1.22 -0.32
C PHE A 29 26.42 0.12 -0.64
N VAL A 30 25.16 0.08 -1.09
CA VAL A 30 24.38 1.27 -1.45
C VAL A 30 23.57 1.73 -0.24
N HIS A 31 23.65 3.01 0.08
CA HIS A 31 22.94 3.59 1.23
C HIS A 31 21.42 3.60 1.01
N ASP A 32 20.62 3.18 2.01
CA ASP A 32 19.16 3.00 1.86
C ASP A 32 18.43 4.31 1.58
N SER A 33 18.96 5.47 1.98
CA SER A 33 18.36 6.77 1.62
C SER A 33 18.32 7.03 0.11
N VAL A 34 19.17 6.36 -0.65
CA VAL A 34 19.21 6.45 -2.11
C VAL A 34 18.16 5.54 -2.76
N ILE A 35 17.83 4.42 -2.10
CA ILE A 35 16.88 3.39 -2.55
C ILE A 35 15.45 3.70 -2.09
N ARG A 36 15.29 4.23 -0.87
CA ARG A 36 14.04 4.64 -0.24
C ARG A 36 14.16 6.09 0.22
N PRO A 37 13.92 7.07 -0.66
CA PRO A 37 14.08 8.50 -0.33
C PRO A 37 12.99 9.05 0.61
N THR A 38 12.06 8.21 1.11
CA THR A 38 11.14 8.62 2.17
C THR A 38 11.93 9.19 3.34
N LYS A 39 11.70 10.47 3.65
CA LYS A 39 12.23 11.15 4.84
C LYS A 39 11.78 10.38 6.09
N MET A 40 12.52 9.34 6.49
CA MET A 40 12.39 8.69 7.78
C MET A 40 12.85 9.68 8.84
N GLN A 41 11.99 10.63 9.21
CA GLN A 41 12.38 11.62 10.21
C GLN A 41 12.36 11.08 11.64
N HIS A 42 11.97 9.83 11.92
CA HIS A 42 11.67 9.43 13.30
C HIS A 42 12.12 8.02 13.75
N TYR A 43 13.02 7.34 13.04
CA TYR A 43 13.67 6.13 13.58
C TYR A 43 15.18 6.23 13.38
N GLY A 44 15.87 6.73 14.41
CA GLY A 44 17.33 6.66 14.57
C GLY A 44 18.12 7.42 13.52
N LYS A 45 18.67 8.57 13.90
CA LYS A 45 19.58 9.41 13.10
C LYS A 45 20.84 8.66 12.60
N ASP A 46 21.09 7.45 13.12
CA ASP A 46 22.32 6.66 12.93
C ASP A 46 22.10 5.26 12.32
N ASN A 47 20.87 4.87 11.96
CA ASN A 47 20.64 3.59 11.27
C ASN A 47 20.90 3.75 9.77
N THR A 48 22.18 3.84 9.42
CA THR A 48 22.66 3.71 8.04
C THR A 48 22.45 2.26 7.59
N MET A 49 21.25 1.95 7.14
CA MET A 49 20.99 0.68 6.47
C MET A 49 21.69 0.74 5.09
N TYR A 50 22.56 -0.22 4.84
CA TYR A 50 23.19 -0.40 3.54
C TYR A 50 22.59 -1.65 2.89
N HIS A 51 22.24 -1.52 1.61
CA HIS A 51 21.80 -2.64 0.79
C HIS A 51 22.94 -3.09 -0.10
N LYS A 52 23.17 -4.40 -0.13
CA LYS A 52 24.10 -5.06 -1.05
C LYS A 52 23.38 -6.20 -1.75
N GLY A 53 23.51 -6.26 -3.06
CA GLY A 53 22.89 -7.29 -3.89
C GLY A 53 21.91 -6.72 -4.92
N TYR A 54 21.16 -7.61 -5.54
CA TYR A 54 20.14 -7.24 -6.53
C TYR A 54 18.93 -6.62 -5.84
N SER A 55 18.59 -5.38 -6.20
CA SER A 55 17.36 -4.73 -5.79
C SER A 55 16.78 -3.94 -6.96
N LYS A 56 15.47 -4.04 -7.14
CA LYS A 56 14.71 -3.23 -8.08
C LYS A 56 13.51 -2.65 -7.35
N THR A 57 13.55 -1.34 -7.11
CA THR A 57 12.51 -0.61 -6.38
C THR A 57 11.72 0.26 -7.33
N PHE A 58 10.39 0.17 -7.25
CA PHE A 58 9.46 1.03 -7.99
C PHE A 58 8.66 1.87 -6.99
N THR A 59 8.80 3.18 -7.08
CA THR A 59 8.01 4.13 -6.29
C THR A 59 7.06 4.86 -7.22
N TYR A 60 5.77 4.79 -6.89
CA TYR A 60 4.71 5.53 -7.59
C TYR A 60 4.20 6.63 -6.68
N THR A 61 4.36 7.86 -7.11
CA THR A 61 3.78 9.02 -6.42
C THR A 61 2.75 9.67 -7.34
N THR A 62 1.52 9.78 -6.86
CA THR A 62 0.47 10.54 -7.54
C THR A 62 -0.24 11.43 -6.54
N ASN A 63 -0.45 12.68 -6.94
CA ASN A 63 -1.26 13.66 -6.20
C ASN A 63 -2.58 13.93 -6.92
N ASP A 64 -2.99 13.08 -7.88
CA ASP A 64 -4.22 13.27 -8.64
C ASP A 64 -5.45 13.15 -7.71
N PRO A 65 -6.26 14.22 -7.55
CA PRO A 65 -7.48 14.20 -6.74
C PRO A 65 -8.47 13.12 -7.18
N ARG A 66 -8.48 12.75 -8.46
CA ARG A 66 -9.39 11.76 -9.06
C ARG A 66 -9.11 10.34 -8.58
N ILE A 67 -7.87 10.05 -8.15
CA ILE A 67 -7.46 8.75 -7.60
C ILE A 67 -7.42 8.81 -6.07
N THR A 68 -6.82 9.87 -5.51
CA THR A 68 -6.59 9.99 -4.06
C THR A 68 -7.90 10.15 -3.28
N ARG A 69 -8.87 10.90 -3.80
CA ARG A 69 -10.17 11.09 -3.13
C ARG A 69 -10.99 9.81 -3.00
N PRO A 70 -11.22 9.00 -4.05
CA PRO A 70 -11.92 7.73 -3.88
C PRO A 70 -11.11 6.74 -3.03
N PHE A 71 -9.78 6.73 -3.13
CA PHE A 71 -8.93 5.89 -2.29
C PHE A 71 -9.12 6.18 -0.79
N ILE A 72 -9.03 7.46 -0.38
CA ILE A 72 -9.23 7.87 1.01
C ILE A 72 -10.66 7.54 1.48
N LYS A 73 -11.68 7.77 0.65
CA LYS A 73 -13.06 7.41 0.99
C LYS A 73 -13.22 5.91 1.29
N ILE A 74 -12.65 5.05 0.44
CA ILE A 74 -12.69 3.60 0.63
C ILE A 74 -11.96 3.23 1.92
N MET A 75 -10.74 3.73 2.11
CA MET A 75 -9.93 3.41 3.29
C MET A 75 -10.60 3.88 4.58
N CYS A 76 -11.03 5.13 4.67
CA CYS A 76 -11.79 5.63 5.82
C CYS A 76 -13.09 4.83 6.02
N GLY A 77 -13.82 4.50 4.94
CA GLY A 77 -15.02 3.67 5.03
C GLY A 77 -14.77 2.30 5.68
N ILE A 78 -13.66 1.64 5.35
CA ILE A 78 -13.24 0.38 5.98
C ILE A 78 -12.99 0.57 7.47
N PHE A 79 -12.22 1.60 7.86
CA PHE A 79 -11.92 1.88 9.28
C PHE A 79 -13.18 2.21 10.08
N LEU A 80 -14.11 2.97 9.49
CA LEU A 80 -15.39 3.28 10.10
C LEU A 80 -16.25 2.02 10.29
N ALA A 81 -16.32 1.16 9.27
CA ALA A 81 -17.04 -0.11 9.35
C ALA A 81 -16.45 -1.03 10.44
N ILE A 82 -15.12 -1.12 10.52
CA ILE A 82 -14.42 -1.85 11.58
C ILE A 82 -14.81 -1.30 12.95
N GLY A 83 -14.73 0.02 13.14
CA GLY A 83 -15.08 0.65 14.41
C GLY A 83 -16.53 0.42 14.83
N LEU A 84 -17.48 0.47 13.87
CA LEU A 84 -18.90 0.16 14.13
C LEU A 84 -19.11 -1.31 14.50
N VAL A 85 -18.46 -2.24 13.80
CA VAL A 85 -18.51 -3.68 14.11
C VAL A 85 -17.98 -3.94 15.52
N MET A 86 -16.86 -3.31 15.90
CA MET A 86 -16.30 -3.44 17.25
C MET A 86 -17.26 -2.91 18.33
N LEU A 87 -17.92 -1.78 18.07
CA LEU A 87 -18.86 -1.17 19.01
C LEU A 87 -20.16 -1.99 19.14
N LEU A 88 -20.73 -2.44 18.03
CA LEU A 88 -22.04 -3.09 17.98
C LEU A 88 -21.99 -4.60 18.29
N LEU A 89 -21.05 -5.33 17.69
CA LEU A 89 -20.99 -6.80 17.78
C LEU A 89 -20.15 -7.28 18.95
N PHE A 90 -19.00 -6.64 19.17
CA PHE A 90 -18.04 -7.08 20.18
C PHE A 90 -18.12 -6.28 21.49
N ARG A 91 -18.94 -5.22 21.52
CA ARG A 91 -19.11 -4.30 22.66
C ARG A 91 -17.79 -3.69 23.17
N ASP A 92 -16.77 -3.67 22.31
CA ASP A 92 -15.47 -3.07 22.58
C ASP A 92 -15.54 -1.55 22.34
N ILE A 93 -16.18 -0.85 23.27
CA ILE A 93 -16.47 0.59 23.16
C ILE A 93 -15.19 1.41 22.98
N PHE A 94 -14.14 1.09 23.76
CA PHE A 94 -12.87 1.83 23.72
C PHE A 94 -12.23 1.80 22.33
N PHE A 95 -12.03 0.61 21.76
CA PHE A 95 -11.44 0.46 20.43
C PHE A 95 -12.39 0.92 19.33
N GLY A 96 -13.69 0.64 19.43
CA GLY A 96 -14.69 1.11 18.47
C GLY A 96 -14.67 2.63 18.28
N ILE A 97 -14.63 3.39 19.38
CA ILE A 97 -14.54 4.86 19.35
C ILE A 97 -13.23 5.34 18.74
N ILE A 98 -12.09 4.70 19.05
CA ILE A 98 -10.79 5.06 18.47
C ILE A 98 -10.81 4.89 16.94
N PHE A 99 -11.28 3.75 16.44
CA PHE A 99 -11.35 3.49 14.99
C PHE A 99 -12.29 4.48 14.26
N ILE A 100 -13.45 4.78 14.85
CA ILE A 100 -14.39 5.75 14.29
C ILE A 100 -13.78 7.16 14.27
N SER A 101 -13.18 7.60 15.39
CA SER A 101 -12.59 8.94 15.50
C SER A 101 -11.41 9.14 14.53
N VAL A 102 -10.51 8.16 14.44
CA VAL A 102 -9.39 8.19 13.48
C VAL A 102 -9.90 8.25 12.04
N SER A 103 -10.93 7.47 11.71
CA SER A 103 -11.52 7.49 10.37
C SER A 103 -12.07 8.88 10.02
N ILE A 104 -12.87 9.46 10.91
CA ILE A 104 -13.51 10.78 10.68
C ILE A 104 -12.45 11.88 10.60
N PHE A 105 -11.51 11.93 11.55
CA PHE A 105 -10.47 12.96 11.58
C PHE A 105 -9.56 12.90 10.35
N THR A 106 -9.14 11.69 9.99
CA THR A 106 -8.31 11.47 8.79
C THR A 106 -9.07 11.86 7.53
N TYR A 107 -10.37 11.53 7.43
CA TYR A 107 -11.21 11.90 6.29
C TYR A 107 -11.28 13.42 6.09
N PHE A 108 -11.57 14.18 7.15
CA PHE A 108 -11.64 15.64 7.05
C PHE A 108 -10.29 16.26 6.70
N LYS A 109 -9.21 15.81 7.34
CA LYS A 109 -7.87 16.31 7.06
C LYS A 109 -7.44 16.02 5.63
N ALA A 110 -7.61 14.77 5.19
CA ALA A 110 -7.24 14.34 3.85
C ALA A 110 -8.07 15.05 2.76
N ASN A 111 -9.38 15.22 2.97
CA ASN A 111 -10.20 15.98 2.02
C ASN A 111 -9.72 17.43 1.89
N LYS A 112 -9.40 18.10 3.00
CA LYS A 112 -8.88 19.48 2.96
C LYS A 112 -7.56 19.57 2.20
N ASP A 113 -6.66 18.60 2.38
CA ASP A 113 -5.39 18.58 1.67
C ASP A 113 -5.57 18.26 0.18
N ILE A 114 -6.47 17.33 -0.16
CA ILE A 114 -6.83 17.02 -1.56
C ILE A 114 -7.47 18.23 -2.25
N ASP A 115 -8.33 18.98 -1.55
CA ASP A 115 -9.00 20.16 -2.12
C ASP A 115 -7.99 21.27 -2.45
N LYS A 116 -6.99 21.50 -1.59
CA LYS A 116 -5.89 22.43 -1.89
C LYS A 116 -5.11 22.01 -3.13
N VAL A 117 -4.75 20.73 -3.22
CA VAL A 117 -4.03 20.19 -4.38
C VAL A 117 -4.91 20.31 -5.65
N ALA A 118 -6.22 20.08 -5.54
CA ALA A 118 -7.14 20.24 -6.66
C ALA A 118 -7.22 21.70 -7.14
N GLU A 119 -7.21 22.67 -6.23
CA GLU A 119 -7.18 24.10 -6.57
C GLU A 119 -5.87 24.50 -7.27
N GLU A 120 -4.72 24.04 -6.75
CA GLU A 120 -3.41 24.26 -7.38
C GLU A 120 -3.36 23.68 -8.80
N LEU A 121 -3.91 22.49 -9.01
CA LEU A 121 -3.96 21.84 -10.32
C LEU A 121 -4.91 22.55 -11.29
N LYS A 122 -6.06 23.05 -10.81
CA LYS A 122 -6.97 23.88 -11.60
C LYS A 122 -6.31 25.19 -12.05
N GLN A 123 -5.54 25.83 -11.17
CA GLN A 123 -4.77 27.04 -11.53
C GLN A 123 -3.70 26.76 -12.59
N GLN A 124 -3.18 25.54 -12.65
CA GLN A 124 -2.26 25.08 -13.70
C GLN A 124 -2.95 24.63 -14.98
N GLY A 125 -4.28 24.77 -15.09
CA GLY A 125 -5.07 24.37 -16.26
C GLY A 125 -5.24 22.85 -16.41
N LYS A 126 -4.97 22.08 -15.35
CA LYS A 126 -5.14 20.62 -15.35
C LYS A 126 -6.56 20.24 -14.96
N ASP A 127 -7.08 19.24 -15.65
CA ASP A 127 -8.39 18.68 -15.31
C ASP A 127 -8.31 17.79 -14.05
N VAL A 128 -9.26 18.02 -13.14
CA VAL A 128 -9.35 17.34 -11.84
C VAL A 128 -10.76 16.78 -11.59
N THR A 129 -11.68 16.93 -12.54
CA THR A 129 -13.01 16.33 -12.47
C THR A 129 -13.03 14.98 -13.18
N ILE A 130 -14.06 14.20 -12.88
CA ILE A 130 -14.34 12.95 -13.59
C ILE A 130 -15.70 13.22 -14.22
N ASP A 131 -15.71 13.39 -15.54
CA ASP A 131 -16.89 13.87 -16.26
C ASP A 131 -17.79 12.70 -16.70
N SER A 132 -17.23 11.48 -16.74
CA SER A 132 -17.98 10.27 -17.08
C SER A 132 -17.54 9.02 -16.32
N LYS A 133 -18.42 8.01 -16.27
CA LYS A 133 -18.07 6.69 -15.73
C LYS A 133 -16.98 6.00 -16.55
N GLU A 134 -16.97 6.22 -17.87
CA GLU A 134 -16.00 5.65 -18.80
C GLU A 134 -14.60 6.21 -18.53
N GLU A 135 -14.49 7.52 -18.32
CA GLU A 135 -13.24 8.18 -17.91
C GLU A 135 -12.74 7.64 -16.56
N ALA A 136 -13.64 7.45 -15.59
CA ALA A 136 -13.30 6.86 -14.30
C ALA A 136 -12.70 5.44 -14.44
N GLU A 137 -13.27 4.61 -15.32
CA GLU A 137 -12.75 3.27 -15.59
C GLU A 137 -11.41 3.31 -16.32
N GLN A 138 -11.22 4.22 -17.26
CA GLN A 138 -9.96 4.40 -17.96
C GLN A 138 -8.84 4.81 -17.00
N ILE A 139 -9.05 5.84 -16.18
CA ILE A 139 -8.11 6.30 -15.14
C ILE A 139 -7.74 5.14 -14.20
N LYS A 140 -8.74 4.37 -13.75
CA LYS A 140 -8.52 3.20 -12.89
C LYS A 140 -7.68 2.13 -13.58
N ASN A 141 -8.04 1.75 -14.81
CA ASN A 141 -7.36 0.68 -15.54
C ASN A 141 -5.92 1.05 -15.88
N GLU A 142 -5.67 2.31 -16.24
CA GLU A 142 -4.32 2.84 -16.48
C GLU A 142 -3.48 2.82 -15.21
N PHE A 143 -4.03 3.28 -14.08
CA PHE A 143 -3.36 3.26 -12.78
C PHE A 143 -3.01 1.83 -12.34
N VAL A 144 -3.99 0.93 -12.39
CA VAL A 144 -3.82 -0.48 -12.04
C VAL A 144 -2.84 -1.17 -12.97
N GLY A 145 -2.90 -0.88 -14.27
CA GLY A 145 -1.97 -1.40 -15.28
C GLY A 145 -0.54 -0.99 -14.99
N THR A 146 -0.33 0.28 -14.67
CA THR A 146 0.99 0.85 -14.33
C THR A 146 1.60 0.17 -13.10
N ILE A 147 0.82 0.01 -12.02
CA ILE A 147 1.27 -0.69 -10.80
C ILE A 147 1.58 -2.17 -11.10
N LYS A 148 0.70 -2.84 -11.86
CA LYS A 148 0.87 -4.25 -12.19
C LYS A 148 2.13 -4.49 -13.02
N GLY A 149 2.45 -3.59 -13.95
CA GLY A 149 3.65 -3.64 -14.78
C GLY A 149 4.92 -3.61 -13.93
N GLY A 150 5.11 -2.58 -13.09
CA GLY A 150 6.31 -2.49 -12.25
C GLY A 150 6.40 -3.62 -11.21
N MET A 151 5.27 -4.08 -10.68
CA MET A 151 5.26 -5.22 -9.76
C MET A 151 5.72 -6.51 -10.46
N ASN A 152 5.26 -6.78 -11.70
CA ASN A 152 5.73 -7.92 -12.49
C ASN A 152 7.24 -7.87 -12.77
N ASP A 153 7.76 -6.68 -13.10
CA ASP A 153 9.19 -6.48 -13.39
C ASP A 153 10.05 -6.67 -12.14
N ALA A 154 9.63 -6.12 -10.99
CA ALA A 154 10.34 -6.31 -9.72
C ALA A 154 10.39 -7.79 -9.33
N ILE A 155 9.26 -8.47 -9.41
CA ILE A 155 9.12 -9.87 -9.06
C ILE A 155 9.96 -10.78 -9.95
N SER A 156 9.86 -10.61 -11.27
CA SER A 156 10.59 -11.44 -12.24
C SER A 156 12.10 -11.25 -12.16
N SER A 157 12.55 -10.04 -11.77
CA SER A 157 13.97 -9.79 -11.48
C SER A 157 14.46 -10.40 -10.16
N THR A 158 13.55 -10.69 -9.22
CA THR A 158 13.90 -11.17 -7.86
C THR A 158 13.79 -12.68 -7.70
N PHE A 159 12.79 -13.33 -8.31
CA PHE A 159 12.54 -14.76 -8.14
C PHE A 159 12.44 -15.51 -9.46
N THR A 160 13.06 -16.69 -9.53
CA THR A 160 12.71 -17.70 -10.55
C THR A 160 11.35 -18.34 -10.19
N LYS A 161 10.58 -18.77 -11.20
CA LYS A 161 9.25 -19.39 -11.01
C LYS A 161 9.25 -20.54 -10.01
N ASN A 162 10.30 -21.38 -10.03
CA ASN A 162 10.45 -22.51 -9.12
C ASN A 162 10.77 -22.08 -7.68
N ASN A 163 11.70 -21.13 -7.50
CA ASN A 163 12.06 -20.64 -6.16
C ASN A 163 10.90 -19.86 -5.53
N PHE A 164 10.13 -19.13 -6.33
CA PHE A 164 8.93 -18.44 -5.86
C PHE A 164 7.84 -19.41 -5.37
N LYS A 165 7.58 -20.49 -6.13
CA LYS A 165 6.61 -21.52 -5.73
C LYS A 165 6.99 -22.17 -4.40
N TRP A 166 8.29 -22.37 -4.17
CA TRP A 166 8.80 -22.88 -2.90
C TRP A 166 8.67 -21.85 -1.78
N PHE A 167 9.01 -20.59 -2.05
CA PHE A 167 8.83 -19.47 -1.12
C PHE A 167 7.37 -19.34 -0.66
N ILE A 168 6.39 -19.36 -1.57
CA ILE A 168 4.96 -19.32 -1.21
C ILE A 168 4.58 -20.52 -0.32
N LYS A 169 5.04 -21.73 -0.66
CA LYS A 169 4.75 -22.93 0.14
C LYS A 169 5.31 -22.83 1.55
N ALA A 170 6.47 -22.21 1.72
CA ALA A 170 7.11 -22.03 3.02
C ALA A 170 6.54 -20.84 3.81
N SER A 171 6.18 -19.75 3.14
CA SER A 171 5.69 -18.53 3.80
C SER A 171 4.25 -18.67 4.32
N LEU A 172 3.41 -19.47 3.67
CA LEU A 172 2.03 -19.70 4.09
C LEU A 172 1.90 -20.29 5.52
N PRO A 173 2.59 -21.39 5.88
CA PRO A 173 2.52 -21.92 7.25
C PRO A 173 3.13 -20.96 8.28
N ILE A 174 4.21 -20.25 7.92
CA ILE A 174 4.81 -19.23 8.81
C ILE A 174 3.81 -18.13 9.09
N TYR A 175 3.13 -17.62 8.05
CA TYR A 175 2.08 -16.62 8.19
C TYR A 175 0.94 -17.12 9.09
N ALA A 176 0.46 -18.34 8.87
CA ALA A 176 -0.60 -18.93 9.69
C ALA A 176 -0.21 -19.00 11.18
N ILE A 177 1.02 -19.42 11.50
CA ILE A 177 1.52 -19.47 12.88
C ILE A 177 1.55 -18.07 13.50
N VAL A 178 2.06 -17.07 12.76
CA VAL A 178 2.11 -15.68 13.24
C VAL A 178 0.72 -15.12 13.50
N VAL A 179 -0.24 -15.37 12.60
CA VAL A 179 -1.63 -14.93 12.75
C VAL A 179 -2.27 -15.57 13.99
N ILE A 180 -2.09 -16.87 14.20
CA ILE A 180 -2.60 -17.57 15.38
C ILE A 180 -2.00 -16.97 16.66
N LEU A 181 -0.67 -16.84 16.71
CA LEU A 181 0.02 -16.30 17.90
C LEU A 181 -0.39 -14.87 18.22
N ALA A 182 -0.43 -13.98 17.21
CA ALA A 182 -0.82 -12.59 17.41
C ALA A 182 -2.27 -12.47 17.90
N SER A 183 -3.18 -13.25 17.31
CA SER A 183 -4.59 -13.24 17.69
C SER A 183 -4.82 -13.83 19.07
N LEU A 184 -4.07 -14.87 19.44
CA LEU A 184 -4.13 -15.52 20.74
C LEU A 184 -3.59 -14.60 21.85
N LEU A 185 -2.49 -13.89 21.61
CA LEU A 185 -1.98 -12.87 22.53
C LEU A 185 -3.02 -11.76 22.77
N LEU A 186 -3.64 -11.23 21.71
CA LEU A 186 -4.70 -10.23 21.83
C LEU A 186 -5.94 -10.78 22.55
N GLY A 187 -6.30 -12.04 22.28
CA GLY A 187 -7.41 -12.72 22.94
C GLY A 187 -7.21 -12.88 24.45
N ILE A 188 -6.00 -13.24 24.88
CA ILE A 188 -5.65 -13.48 26.29
C ILE A 188 -5.48 -12.16 27.04
N PHE A 189 -4.72 -11.21 26.48
CA PHE A 189 -4.29 -10.01 27.21
C PHE A 189 -5.20 -8.81 27.03
N VAL A 190 -6.05 -8.78 26.00
CA VAL A 190 -6.90 -7.62 25.71
C VAL A 190 -8.37 -8.02 25.78
N ASN A 191 -8.84 -8.80 24.81
CA ASN A 191 -10.22 -9.29 24.77
C ASN A 191 -10.31 -10.47 23.77
N VAL A 192 -10.93 -11.57 24.19
CA VAL A 192 -11.19 -12.75 23.33
C VAL A 192 -11.94 -12.37 22.04
N PHE A 193 -12.91 -11.46 22.13
CA PHE A 193 -13.67 -11.01 20.96
C PHE A 193 -12.81 -10.22 19.98
N LEU A 194 -11.96 -9.32 20.48
CA LEU A 194 -10.97 -8.62 19.69
C LEU A 194 -9.97 -9.59 19.03
N GLY A 195 -9.50 -10.58 19.78
CA GLY A 195 -8.60 -11.63 19.27
C GLY A 195 -9.23 -12.40 18.10
N LEU A 196 -10.48 -12.84 18.24
CA LEU A 196 -11.21 -13.54 17.17
C LEU A 196 -11.46 -12.64 15.95
N PHE A 197 -11.77 -11.37 16.17
CA PHE A 197 -11.97 -10.40 15.09
C PHE A 197 -10.68 -10.18 14.28
N ILE A 198 -9.56 -9.97 14.97
CA ILE A 198 -8.25 -9.80 14.33
C ILE A 198 -7.81 -11.09 13.62
N PHE A 199 -8.08 -12.26 14.20
CA PHE A 199 -7.84 -13.54 13.54
C PHE A 199 -8.57 -13.64 12.20
N GLY A 200 -9.86 -13.29 12.18
CA GLY A 200 -10.67 -13.27 10.96
C GLY A 200 -10.11 -12.30 9.91
N LEU A 201 -9.80 -11.06 10.31
CA LEU A 201 -9.23 -10.04 9.41
C LEU A 201 -7.90 -10.48 8.81
N LEU A 202 -6.99 -10.99 9.62
CA LEU A 202 -5.69 -11.45 9.16
C LEU A 202 -5.84 -12.68 8.25
N THR A 203 -6.74 -13.61 8.57
CA THR A 203 -6.98 -14.78 7.72
C THR A 203 -7.49 -14.38 6.32
N ILE A 204 -8.45 -13.45 6.26
CA ILE A 204 -8.96 -12.91 4.98
C ILE A 204 -7.85 -12.14 4.24
N GLY A 205 -7.08 -11.31 4.93
CA GLY A 205 -5.95 -10.58 4.37
C GLY A 205 -4.89 -11.49 3.77
N GLY A 206 -4.53 -12.57 4.47
CA GLY A 206 -3.61 -13.60 3.98
C GLY A 206 -4.12 -14.32 2.74
N PHE A 207 -5.42 -14.64 2.71
CA PHE A 207 -6.05 -15.27 1.54
C PHE A 207 -6.05 -14.34 0.32
N LEU A 208 -6.37 -13.06 0.52
CA LEU A 208 -6.31 -12.04 -0.53
C LEU A 208 -4.87 -11.86 -1.05
N TYR A 209 -3.90 -11.76 -0.16
CA TYR A 209 -2.48 -11.66 -0.53
C TYR A 209 -2.04 -12.87 -1.37
N PHE A 210 -2.36 -14.08 -0.91
CA PHE A 210 -2.06 -15.31 -1.64
C PHE A 210 -2.75 -15.37 -3.01
N PHE A 211 -4.01 -14.93 -3.10
CA PHE A 211 -4.77 -14.92 -4.34
C PHE A 211 -4.18 -13.93 -5.35
N ILE A 212 -3.83 -12.73 -4.90
CA ILE A 212 -3.20 -11.69 -5.72
C ILE A 212 -1.86 -12.20 -6.26
N LEU A 213 -0.98 -12.71 -5.39
CA LEU A 213 0.28 -13.33 -5.81
C LEU A 213 0.05 -14.49 -6.77
N SER A 214 -0.85 -15.42 -6.47
CA SER A 214 -1.09 -16.57 -7.36
C SER A 214 -1.61 -16.16 -8.75
N LYS A 215 -2.37 -15.06 -8.85
CA LYS A 215 -2.89 -14.53 -10.12
C LYS A 215 -1.85 -13.75 -10.91
N ILE A 216 -0.96 -13.04 -10.24
CA ILE A 216 0.16 -12.32 -10.85
C ILE A 216 1.17 -13.29 -11.47
N PHE A 217 1.37 -14.47 -10.87
CA PHE A 217 2.39 -15.44 -11.24
C PHE A 217 1.87 -16.59 -12.12
N LYS A 218 0.77 -16.39 -12.86
CA LYS A 218 0.29 -17.37 -13.84
C LYS A 218 1.16 -17.46 -15.11
N HIS A 219 2.31 -16.78 -15.15
CA HIS A 219 3.37 -17.06 -16.13
C HIS A 219 4.18 -18.28 -15.76
#